data_AF-A0A816ZE62-F1
#
_entry.id   AF-A0A816ZE62-F1
#
_cell.length_a   1.000
_cell.length_b   1.000
_cell.length_c   1.000
_cell.angle_alpha   90.00
_cell.angle_beta   90.00
_cell.angle_gamma   90.00
#
_symmetry.space_group_name_H-M   'P 1'
#
loop_
_entity.id
_entity.type
_entity.pdbx_description
1 polymer ?
#
loop_
_entity_poly.entity_id
_entity_poly.type
_entity_poly.pdbx_seq_one_letter_code
_entity_poly.pdbx_strand_id
1 'polypeptide(L)'
;MIIFNDKNPSTNVFCLKNLQSLQLINTNLSLLPDISNLKNLELLQIESTYTLTKYYIPPEIGELTRLSGLILRNIYNLTYLPDEIGQLQRLQSLTLAQLPSLQNIPSISMDNLTKLRTLSLEDIPK
;
A
#
# COMPACT_ATOMS: atom_id res chain seq x y z
N MET A 1 -9.58 9.70 9.66
CA MET A 1 -8.44 9.92 8.75
C MET A 1 -7.23 10.28 9.59
N ILE A 2 -6.05 9.74 9.30
CA ILE A 2 -4.78 10.09 9.92
C ILE A 2 -3.73 10.26 8.82
N ILE A 3 -2.92 11.32 8.94
CA ILE A 3 -1.85 11.66 8.00
C ILE A 3 -0.55 11.81 8.78
N PHE A 4 0.49 11.14 8.32
CA PHE A 4 1.87 11.34 8.75
C PHE A 4 2.63 12.01 7.62
N ASN A 5 3.29 13.13 7.93
CA ASN A 5 4.15 13.84 7.00
C ASN A 5 5.49 14.14 7.69
N ASP A 6 6.60 13.74 7.07
CA ASP A 6 7.98 13.91 7.54
C ASP A 6 8.27 13.29 8.93
N LYS A 7 7.39 12.40 9.42
CA LYS A 7 7.48 11.76 10.73
C LYS A 7 6.94 10.35 10.70
N ASN A 8 7.63 9.42 11.35
CA ASN A 8 7.15 8.04 11.45
C ASN A 8 5.96 7.93 12.42
N PRO A 9 4.93 7.13 12.07
CA PRO A 9 3.84 6.82 12.99
C PRO A 9 4.34 6.05 14.22
N SER A 10 3.69 6.27 15.37
CA SER A 10 3.79 5.31 16.46
C SER A 10 3.09 4.00 16.08
N THR A 11 3.59 2.88 16.58
CA THR A 11 3.07 1.54 16.22
C THR A 11 1.58 1.36 16.54
N ASN A 12 1.06 2.08 17.54
CA ASN A 12 -0.35 2.04 17.94
C ASN A 12 -1.32 2.44 16.83
N VAL A 13 -0.88 3.24 15.85
CA VAL A 13 -1.71 3.67 14.70
C VAL A 13 -2.22 2.45 13.93
N PHE A 14 -1.38 1.42 13.78
CA PHE A 14 -1.71 0.22 13.02
C PHE A 14 -2.72 -0.70 13.73
N CYS A 15 -3.10 -0.38 14.98
CA CYS A 15 -4.11 -1.10 15.75
C CYS A 15 -5.48 -0.38 15.80
N LEU A 16 -5.62 0.77 15.12
CA LEU A 16 -6.82 1.60 15.18
C LEU A 16 -7.96 1.01 14.33
N LYS A 17 -8.80 0.18 14.96
CA LYS A 17 -9.91 -0.53 14.29
C LYS A 17 -10.88 0.36 13.52
N ASN A 18 -11.07 1.61 13.93
CA ASN A 18 -12.00 2.56 13.28
C ASN A 18 -11.32 3.46 12.24
N LEU A 19 -10.03 3.26 11.96
CA LEU A 19 -9.30 4.08 11.00
C LEU A 19 -9.78 3.78 9.58
N GLN A 20 -10.32 4.80 8.89
CA GLN A 20 -10.79 4.70 7.50
C GLN A 20 -9.77 5.16 6.47
N SER A 21 -8.83 6.02 6.86
CA SER A 21 -7.82 6.54 5.94
C SER A 21 -6.53 6.73 6.69
N LEU A 22 -5.46 6.17 6.12
CA LEU A 22 -4.09 6.27 6.59
C LEU A 22 -3.22 6.75 5.43
N GLN A 23 -2.52 7.87 5.65
CA GLN A 23 -1.54 8.40 4.71
C GLN A 23 -0.17 8.46 5.39
N LEU A 24 0.82 7.86 4.76
CA LEU A 24 2.21 7.82 5.20
C LEU A 24 3.05 8.53 4.14
N ILE A 25 3.33 9.81 4.36
CA ILE A 25 4.05 10.70 3.43
C ILE A 25 5.40 11.04 4.04
N ASN A 26 6.48 10.90 3.26
CA ASN A 26 7.84 11.21 3.71
C ASN A 26 8.20 10.48 5.02
N THR A 27 7.80 9.21 5.14
CA THR A 27 8.12 8.38 6.31
C THR A 27 9.33 7.49 6.04
N ASN A 28 10.18 7.32 7.05
CA ASN A 28 11.38 6.50 6.97
C ASN A 28 11.13 5.07 7.49
N LEU A 29 9.98 4.48 7.11
CA LEU A 29 9.68 3.10 7.44
C LEU A 29 10.45 2.17 6.49
N SER A 30 11.14 1.16 7.00
CA SER A 30 11.74 0.09 6.17
C SER A 30 10.74 -1.03 5.84
N LEU A 31 9.63 -1.09 6.57
CA LEU A 31 8.56 -2.08 6.43
C LEU A 31 7.26 -1.45 6.92
N LEU A 32 6.14 -1.74 6.27
CA LEU A 32 4.82 -1.47 6.84
C LEU A 32 4.54 -2.51 7.94
N PRO A 33 4.29 -2.11 9.21
CA PRO A 33 3.98 -3.05 10.29
C PRO A 33 2.70 -3.85 10.01
N ASP A 34 2.37 -4.77 10.91
CA ASP A 34 1.10 -5.50 10.85
C ASP A 34 -0.09 -4.51 10.83
N ILE A 35 -0.80 -4.52 9.71
CA ILE A 35 -1.98 -3.69 9.41
C ILE A 35 -3.28 -4.49 9.47
N SER A 36 -3.24 -5.78 9.81
CA SER A 36 -4.41 -6.67 9.86
C SER A 36 -5.55 -6.11 10.70
N ASN A 37 -5.25 -5.32 11.74
CA ASN A 37 -6.23 -4.71 12.63
C ASN A 37 -7.00 -3.53 12.02
N LEU A 38 -6.57 -2.97 10.89
CA LEU A 38 -7.19 -1.83 10.21
C LEU A 38 -8.41 -2.25 9.37
N LYS A 39 -9.32 -3.06 9.95
CA LYS A 39 -10.46 -3.68 9.23
C LYS A 39 -11.45 -2.69 8.61
N ASN A 40 -11.44 -1.43 9.03
CA ASN A 40 -12.28 -0.36 8.47
C ASN A 40 -11.53 0.56 7.50
N LEU A 41 -10.27 0.26 7.15
CA LEU A 41 -9.49 1.11 6.25
C LEU A 41 -10.07 1.06 4.84
N GLU A 42 -10.37 2.23 4.30
CA GLU A 42 -10.92 2.44 2.96
C GLU A 42 -9.88 3.05 2.01
N LEU A 43 -8.91 3.79 2.55
CA LEU A 43 -7.81 4.40 1.80
C LEU A 43 -6.47 4.18 2.52
N LEU A 44 -5.51 3.62 1.80
CA LEU A 44 -4.10 3.56 2.20
C LEU A 44 -3.26 4.28 1.15
N GLN A 45 -2.54 5.31 1.57
CA GLN A 45 -1.56 6.01 0.75
C GLN A 45 -0.19 5.90 1.42
N ILE A 46 0.80 5.46 0.65
CA ILE A 46 2.20 5.44 1.04
C ILE A 46 2.97 6.19 -0.03
N GLU A 47 3.60 7.28 0.37
CA GLU A 47 4.33 8.17 -0.52
C GLU A 47 5.70 8.51 0.07
N SER A 48 6.73 8.43 -0.77
CA SER A 48 8.08 8.89 -0.46
C SER A 48 8.67 8.26 0.80
N THR A 49 9.03 6.98 0.73
CA THR A 49 9.93 6.38 1.72
C THR A 49 11.34 6.33 1.12
N TYR A 50 12.11 7.41 1.27
CA TYR A 50 13.50 7.50 0.77
C TYR A 50 14.49 6.74 1.66
N THR A 51 14.13 5.52 2.05
CA THR A 51 15.00 4.69 2.87
C THR A 51 16.04 4.03 1.98
N LEU A 52 17.32 4.01 2.40
CA LEU A 52 18.38 3.22 1.75
C LEU A 52 18.13 1.70 1.84
N THR A 53 17.19 1.30 2.70
CA THR A 53 16.79 -0.09 2.90
C THR A 53 15.64 -0.47 1.98
N LYS A 54 15.57 -1.77 1.69
CA LYS A 54 14.49 -2.39 0.94
C LYS A 54 13.16 -2.22 1.67
N TYR A 55 12.12 -1.82 0.95
CA TYR A 55 10.78 -1.64 1.49
C TYR A 55 9.87 -2.80 1.10
N TYR A 56 9.01 -3.21 2.02
CA TYR A 56 8.12 -4.36 1.86
C TYR A 56 6.69 -4.01 2.24
N ILE A 57 5.74 -4.46 1.42
CA ILE A 57 4.33 -4.50 1.76
C ILE A 57 4.02 -5.91 2.31
N PRO A 58 3.53 -6.03 3.54
CA PRO A 58 3.26 -7.31 4.17
C PRO A 58 1.99 -7.97 3.55
N PRO A 59 1.92 -9.31 3.50
CA PRO A 59 0.78 -10.03 2.90
C PRO A 59 -0.56 -9.73 3.59
N GLU A 60 -0.54 -9.30 4.86
CA GLU A 60 -1.70 -8.85 5.63
C GLU A 60 -2.47 -7.69 4.96
N ILE A 61 -1.88 -7.03 3.94
CA ILE A 61 -2.61 -6.10 3.08
C ILE A 61 -3.88 -6.72 2.50
N GLY A 62 -3.86 -8.02 2.16
CA GLY A 62 -5.03 -8.75 1.64
C GLY A 62 -6.20 -8.83 2.62
N GLU A 63 -5.94 -8.67 3.92
CA GLU A 63 -6.98 -8.68 4.94
C GLU A 63 -7.76 -7.37 5.04
N LEU A 64 -7.31 -6.31 4.37
CA LEU A 64 -7.99 -5.01 4.32
C LEU A 64 -9.19 -5.05 3.36
N THR A 65 -10.15 -5.91 3.66
CA THR A 65 -11.31 -6.18 2.78
C THR A 65 -12.23 -4.98 2.53
N ARG A 66 -12.08 -3.89 3.30
CA ARG A 66 -12.77 -2.60 3.08
C ARG A 66 -11.99 -1.61 2.21
N LEU A 67 -10.73 -1.89 1.88
CA LEU A 67 -9.88 -0.99 1.12
C LEU A 67 -10.44 -0.78 -0.28
N SER A 68 -10.60 0.48 -0.64
CA SER A 68 -11.17 0.93 -1.92
C SER A 68 -10.17 1.72 -2.75
N GLY A 69 -9.19 2.35 -2.09
CA GLY A 69 -8.06 3.03 -2.72
C GLY A 69 -6.73 2.57 -2.13
N LEU A 70 -5.80 2.19 -3.00
CA LEU A 70 -4.41 1.92 -2.66
C LEU A 70 -3.50 2.78 -3.54
N ILE A 71 -2.69 3.62 -2.92
CA ILE A 71 -1.74 4.50 -3.60
C ILE A 71 -0.35 4.20 -3.05
N LEU A 72 0.53 3.70 -3.92
CA LEU A 72 1.96 3.53 -3.65
C LEU A 72 2.73 4.41 -4.62
N ARG A 73 3.38 5.45 -4.09
CA ARG A 73 4.08 6.44 -4.91
C ARG A 73 5.49 6.68 -4.40
N ASN A 74 6.45 6.77 -5.32
CA ASN A 74 7.81 7.24 -5.00
C ASN A 74 8.49 6.40 -3.90
N ILE A 75 8.35 5.08 -4.00
CA ILE A 75 8.97 4.11 -3.08
C ILE A 75 10.13 3.45 -3.82
N TYR A 76 11.31 4.06 -3.67
CA TYR A 76 12.48 3.74 -4.50
C TYR A 76 12.91 2.28 -4.43
N ASN A 77 12.83 1.68 -3.23
CA ASN A 77 13.32 0.33 -2.94
C ASN A 77 12.21 -0.72 -2.72
N LEU A 78 10.99 -0.48 -3.21
CA LEU A 78 9.94 -1.51 -3.25
C LEU A 78 10.16 -2.42 -4.45
N THR A 79 10.43 -3.71 -4.21
CA THR A 79 10.79 -4.64 -5.29
C THR A 79 9.65 -5.54 -5.76
N TYR A 80 8.67 -5.81 -4.90
CA TYR A 80 7.53 -6.67 -5.22
C TYR A 80 6.31 -6.25 -4.42
N LEU A 81 5.14 -6.62 -4.94
CA LEU A 81 3.88 -6.58 -4.22
C LEU A 81 3.47 -8.01 -3.85
N PRO A 82 2.88 -8.25 -2.67
CA PRO A 82 2.41 -9.57 -2.28
C PRO A 82 1.22 -10.01 -3.16
N ASP A 83 1.09 -11.31 -3.42
CA ASP A 83 -0.02 -11.89 -4.19
C ASP A 83 -1.37 -11.63 -3.50
N GLU A 84 -1.36 -11.44 -2.19
CA GLU A 84 -2.50 -11.11 -1.35
C GLU A 84 -3.16 -9.77 -1.72
N ILE A 85 -2.53 -8.91 -2.52
CA ILE A 85 -3.22 -7.76 -3.11
C ILE A 85 -4.49 -8.18 -3.86
N GLY A 86 -4.51 -9.37 -4.49
CA GLY A 86 -5.70 -9.90 -5.15
C GLY A 86 -6.88 -10.18 -4.21
N GLN A 87 -6.66 -10.21 -2.89
CA GLN A 87 -7.71 -10.39 -1.89
C GLN A 87 -8.47 -9.09 -1.58
N LEU A 88 -8.03 -7.95 -2.11
CA LEU A 88 -8.67 -6.65 -1.94
C LEU A 88 -9.96 -6.54 -2.78
N GLN A 89 -10.98 -7.33 -2.44
CA GLN A 89 -12.22 -7.51 -3.21
C GLN A 89 -13.06 -6.22 -3.39
N ARG A 90 -12.77 -5.15 -2.65
CA ARG A 90 -13.43 -3.85 -2.75
C ARG A 90 -12.56 -2.77 -3.38
N LEU A 91 -11.35 -3.10 -3.81
CA LEU A 91 -10.43 -2.13 -4.40
C LEU A 91 -11.02 -1.59 -5.71
N GLN A 92 -11.11 -0.26 -5.80
CA GLN A 92 -11.65 0.44 -6.97
C GLN A 92 -10.56 1.24 -7.67
N SER A 93 -9.58 1.73 -6.92
CA SER A 93 -8.45 2.50 -7.44
C SER A 93 -7.13 1.92 -6.95
N LEU A 94 -6.25 1.60 -7.88
CA LEU A 94 -4.87 1.21 -7.63
C LEU A 94 -3.93 2.15 -8.40
N THR A 95 -3.06 2.82 -7.67
CA THR A 95 -2.02 3.67 -8.24
C THR A 95 -0.66 3.18 -7.81
N LEU A 96 0.17 2.79 -8.78
CA LEU A 96 1.57 2.42 -8.62
C LEU A 96 2.40 3.40 -9.46
N ALA A 97 3.06 4.34 -8.80
CA ALA A 97 3.75 5.43 -9.48
C ALA A 97 5.18 5.59 -8.96
N GLN A 98 6.16 5.78 -9.84
CA GLN A 98 7.56 6.05 -9.46
C GLN A 98 8.11 4.96 -8.54
N LEU A 99 8.05 3.71 -8.99
CA LEU A 99 8.54 2.54 -8.26
C LEU A 99 9.68 1.90 -9.05
N PRO A 100 10.86 2.54 -9.15
CA PRO A 100 11.91 2.17 -10.10
C PRO A 100 12.55 0.80 -9.83
N SER A 101 12.41 0.25 -8.62
CA SER A 101 12.92 -1.09 -8.28
C SER A 101 11.85 -2.19 -8.35
N LEU A 102 10.59 -1.86 -8.69
CA LEU A 102 9.51 -2.82 -8.72
C LEU A 102 9.71 -3.79 -9.88
N GLN A 103 9.96 -5.06 -9.57
CA GLN A 103 10.28 -6.08 -10.57
C GLN A 103 9.03 -6.75 -11.13
N ASN A 104 8.01 -6.98 -10.31
CA ASN A 104 6.81 -7.70 -10.71
C ASN A 104 5.56 -7.12 -10.03
N ILE A 105 4.50 -6.99 -10.81
CA ILE A 105 3.12 -6.87 -10.32
C ILE A 105 2.50 -8.27 -10.45
N PRO A 106 1.91 -8.85 -9.39
CA PRO A 106 1.41 -10.22 -9.40
C PRO A 106 0.18 -10.34 -10.32
N SER A 107 0.40 -10.71 -11.59
CA SER A 107 -0.61 -10.69 -12.66
C SER A 107 -1.82 -11.55 -12.36
N ILE A 108 -1.62 -12.77 -11.84
CA ILE A 108 -2.70 -13.70 -11.44
C ILE A 108 -3.57 -13.09 -10.33
N SER A 109 -2.96 -12.35 -9.41
CA SER A 109 -3.69 -11.69 -8.33
C SER A 109 -4.50 -10.49 -8.81
N MET A 110 -4.06 -9.81 -9.86
CA MET A 110 -4.79 -8.66 -10.43
C MET A 110 -6.13 -9.07 -11.04
N ASP A 111 -6.24 -10.28 -11.58
CA ASP A 111 -7.52 -10.82 -12.10
C ASP A 111 -8.60 -10.94 -11.01
N ASN A 112 -8.20 -11.08 -9.75
CA ASN A 112 -9.11 -11.17 -8.61
C ASN A 112 -9.67 -9.80 -8.17
N LEU A 113 -9.11 -8.70 -8.67
CA LEU A 113 -9.56 -7.33 -8.37
C LEU A 113 -10.79 -6.94 -9.21
N THR A 114 -11.86 -7.74 -9.12
CA THR A 114 -13.07 -7.63 -9.96
C THR A 114 -13.84 -6.31 -9.83
N LYS A 115 -13.53 -5.48 -8.82
CA LYS A 115 -14.12 -4.15 -8.61
C LYS A 115 -13.21 -3.00 -9.04
N LEU A 116 -12.00 -3.29 -9.53
CA LEU A 116 -11.05 -2.27 -9.95
C LEU A 116 -11.60 -1.50 -11.16
N ARG A 117 -11.59 -0.17 -11.06
CA ARG A 117 -12.08 0.76 -12.10
C ARG A 117 -10.95 1.62 -12.64
N THR A 118 -10.00 1.95 -11.77
CA THR A 118 -8.87 2.78 -12.09
C THR A 118 -7.58 2.04 -11.75
N LEU A 119 -6.77 1.83 -12.78
CA LEU A 119 -5.41 1.33 -12.66
C LEU A 119 -4.47 2.36 -13.28
N SER A 120 -3.60 2.97 -12.48
CA SER A 120 -2.53 3.86 -12.94
C SER A 120 -1.19 3.21 -12.61
N LEU A 121 -0.40 3.01 -13.67
CA LEU A 121 0.95 2.47 -13.64
C LEU A 121 1.86 3.50 -14.30
N GLU A 122 2.67 4.21 -13.52
CA GLU A 122 3.49 5.34 -13.97
C GLU A 122 4.92 5.15 -13.50
N ASP A 123 5.92 5.30 -14.38
CA ASP A 123 7.34 5.21 -14.03
C ASP A 123 7.70 3.95 -13.20
N ILE A 124 7.20 2.80 -13.64
CA ILE A 124 7.57 1.48 -13.13
C ILE A 124 8.37 0.71 -14.19
N PRO A 125 9.31 -0.19 -13.81
CA PRO A 125 9.99 -1.07 -14.76
C PRO A 125 9.01 -1.89 -15.60
N LYS A 126 9.44 -2.19 -16.85
CA LYS A 126 8.67 -3.01 -17.79
C LYS A 126 8.70 -4.49 -17.42
#